data_AF-A0A920KB02-F1
#
_entry.id   AF-A0A920KB02-F1
#
_cell.length_a   1.000
_cell.length_b   1.000
_cell.length_c   1.000
_cell.angle_alpha   90.00
_cell.angle_beta   90.00
_cell.angle_gamma   90.00
#
_symmetry.space_group_name_H-M   'P 1'
#
loop_
_entity.id
_entity.type
_entity.pdbx_description
1 polymer ?
#
loop_
_entity_poly.entity_id
_entity_poly.type
_entity_poly.pdbx_seq_one_letter_code
_entity_poly.pdbx_strand_id
1 'polypeptide(L)'
;MNMLEECWRGHEFYGYFPGGASGGILPASLSEIPLDFDTLHDYGCFIGSAAIIILSDKDTAVSAASNTMKFFLHESCGKCTPCRVGTSKAVSLMSEKKWNVPLLHDLSQVMSDASICGLGQAASNPLKCVLKYFPEEVNDDCKT
;
A
#
# COMPACT_ATOMS: atom_id res chain seq x y z
N MET A 1 19.32 15.20 -9.38
CA MET A 1 19.97 13.92 -9.72
C MET A 1 18.87 12.89 -9.66
N ASN A 2 18.30 12.53 -10.81
CA ASN A 2 17.06 11.75 -10.87
C ASN A 2 17.34 10.32 -10.42
N MET A 3 16.75 9.94 -9.29
CA MET A 3 16.70 8.55 -8.81
C MET A 3 15.92 7.63 -9.79
N LEU A 4 15.41 8.20 -10.89
CA LEU A 4 14.41 7.66 -11.82
C LEU A 4 14.97 7.17 -13.17
N GLU A 5 16.17 7.58 -13.60
CA GLU A 5 16.67 7.21 -14.94
C GLU A 5 17.41 5.87 -15.00
N GLU A 6 17.69 5.24 -13.86
CA GLU A 6 18.32 3.92 -13.81
C GLU A 6 17.61 3.01 -12.78
N CYS A 7 16.33 2.71 -13.00
CA CYS A 7 15.87 1.38 -12.62
C CYS A 7 16.74 0.40 -13.42
N TRP A 8 17.56 -0.36 -12.71
CA TRP A 8 18.43 -1.44 -13.19
C TRP A 8 18.16 -1.92 -14.63
N ARG A 9 19.20 -2.02 -15.47
CA ARG A 9 19.10 -2.33 -16.93
C ARG A 9 17.94 -3.27 -17.30
N GLY A 10 16.98 -2.76 -18.06
CA GLY A 10 15.83 -3.52 -18.58
C GLY A 10 14.55 -3.44 -17.74
N HIS A 11 14.52 -2.60 -16.72
CA HIS A 11 13.34 -2.32 -15.89
C HIS A 11 12.89 -0.87 -16.08
N GLU A 12 11.57 -0.66 -16.13
CA GLU A 12 10.96 0.66 -16.11
C GLU A 12 10.39 0.96 -14.73
N PHE A 13 10.46 2.21 -14.31
CA PHE A 13 9.92 2.62 -13.02
C PHE A 13 8.39 2.64 -13.06
N TYR A 14 7.75 1.82 -12.23
CA TYR A 14 6.30 1.61 -12.24
C TYR A 14 5.58 2.27 -11.07
N GLY A 15 6.13 2.12 -9.87
CA GLY A 15 5.57 2.69 -8.65
C GLY A 15 6.52 2.58 -7.47
N TYR A 16 6.15 3.11 -6.33
CA TYR A 16 7.02 3.10 -5.16
C TYR A 16 6.26 3.28 -3.86
N PHE A 17 6.87 2.80 -2.77
CA PHE A 17 6.49 3.19 -1.43
C PHE A 17 7.31 4.42 -1.02
N PRO A 18 6.70 5.59 -0.80
CA PRO A 18 7.44 6.81 -0.44
C PRO A 18 7.95 6.83 1.01
N GLY A 19 7.48 5.91 1.86
CA GLY A 19 7.75 5.93 3.31
C GLY A 19 7.72 4.56 3.98
N GLY A 20 8.34 3.58 3.33
CA GLY A 20 8.41 2.19 3.75
C GLY A 20 7.08 1.46 3.57
N ALA A 21 6.98 0.25 4.12
CA ALA A 21 5.80 -0.60 4.00
C ALA A 21 4.48 0.09 4.39
N SER A 22 4.51 0.94 5.43
CA SER A 22 3.32 1.67 5.91
C SER A 22 2.99 2.92 5.08
N GLY A 23 3.93 3.41 4.27
CA GLY A 23 3.83 4.69 3.57
C GLY A 23 2.83 4.72 2.42
N GLY A 24 2.19 3.60 2.07
CA GLY A 24 1.33 3.49 0.88
C GLY A 24 2.12 3.26 -0.39
N ILE A 25 1.45 3.24 -1.55
CA ILE A 25 2.07 3.00 -2.86
C ILE A 25 1.64 4.11 -3.82
N LEU A 26 2.59 4.76 -4.47
CA LEU A 26 2.32 5.77 -5.50
C LEU A 26 2.80 5.28 -6.87
N PRO A 27 2.10 5.64 -7.96
CA PRO A 27 2.57 5.38 -9.31
C PRO A 27 3.78 6.27 -9.62
N ALA A 28 4.61 5.82 -10.57
CA ALA A 28 5.78 6.57 -11.04
C ALA A 28 5.45 7.99 -11.51
N SER A 29 4.23 8.22 -12.01
CA SER A 29 3.74 9.54 -12.43
C SER A 29 3.65 10.58 -11.30
N LEU A 30 3.69 10.15 -10.04
CA LEU A 30 3.65 11.01 -8.85
C LEU A 30 5.02 11.14 -8.16
N SER A 31 6.11 10.73 -8.81
CA SER A 31 7.44 10.68 -8.20
C SER A 31 8.12 12.03 -7.95
N GLU A 32 7.63 13.09 -8.58
CA GLU A 32 8.12 14.46 -8.37
C GLU A 32 7.49 15.12 -7.13
N ILE A 33 6.58 14.44 -6.43
CA ILE A 33 6.03 14.93 -5.16
C ILE A 33 7.16 14.99 -4.12
N PRO A 34 7.39 16.13 -3.46
CA PRO A 34 8.37 16.24 -2.41
C PRO A 34 8.14 15.21 -1.29
N LEU A 35 9.18 14.43 -0.98
CA LEU A 35 9.19 13.51 0.15
C LEU A 35 9.49 14.30 1.42
N ASP A 36 8.47 15.00 1.92
CA ASP A 36 8.51 15.74 3.18
C ASP A 36 7.35 15.30 4.09
N PHE A 37 7.40 15.73 5.35
CA PHE A 37 6.28 15.62 6.26
C PHE A 37 5.05 16.35 5.69
N ASP A 38 3.87 15.79 5.95
CA ASP A 38 2.55 16.28 5.55
C ASP A 38 2.23 16.33 4.05
N THR A 39 3.22 16.51 3.16
CA THR A 39 3.01 16.61 1.70
C THR A 39 2.35 15.36 1.11
N LEU A 40 2.70 14.18 1.61
CA LEU A 40 2.20 12.90 1.11
C LEU A 40 0.78 12.55 1.63
N HIS A 41 0.29 13.25 2.65
CA HIS A 41 -0.98 12.92 3.33
C HIS A 41 -2.17 13.00 2.37
N ASP A 42 -2.21 14.05 1.53
CA ASP A 42 -3.26 14.24 0.51
C ASP A 42 -3.32 13.10 -0.51
N TYR A 43 -2.22 12.36 -0.63
CA TYR A 43 -2.09 11.21 -1.52
C TYR A 43 -2.43 9.88 -0.84
N GLY A 44 -2.82 9.88 0.44
CA GLY A 44 -3.08 8.67 1.22
C GLY A 44 -1.79 7.96 1.67
N CYS A 45 -0.67 8.68 1.60
CA CYS A 45 0.67 8.22 1.90
C CYS A 45 1.28 9.04 3.04
N PHE A 46 2.42 8.59 3.57
CA PHE A 46 3.22 9.40 4.47
C PHE A 46 4.69 8.96 4.42
N ILE A 47 5.61 9.84 4.78
CA ILE A 47 7.05 9.61 4.63
C ILE A 47 7.62 8.58 5.63
N GLY A 48 7.01 8.44 6.80
CA GLY A 48 7.36 7.43 7.79
C GLY A 48 8.85 7.42 8.14
N SER A 49 9.52 6.29 7.89
CA SER A 49 10.96 6.11 8.11
C SER A 49 11.86 6.70 7.02
N ALA A 50 11.29 7.38 6.02
CA ALA A 50 11.95 7.80 4.79
C ALA A 50 12.62 6.66 4.00
N ALA A 51 12.20 5.41 4.24
CA ALA A 51 12.60 4.28 3.41
C ALA A 51 11.83 4.31 2.09
N ILE A 52 12.53 4.22 0.97
CA ILE A 52 11.89 4.19 -0.36
C ILE A 52 12.01 2.77 -0.91
N ILE A 53 10.88 2.20 -1.33
CA ILE A 53 10.84 0.89 -2.00
C ILE A 53 10.38 1.12 -3.43
N ILE A 54 11.22 0.77 -4.41
CA ILE A 54 10.92 0.96 -5.84
C ILE A 54 10.30 -0.31 -6.40
N LEU A 55 9.24 -0.15 -7.20
CA LEU A 55 8.58 -1.20 -7.98
C LEU A 55 8.87 -0.95 -9.47
N SER A 56 9.26 -2.01 -10.16
CA SER A 56 9.47 -1.99 -11.61
C SER A 56 8.22 -2.42 -12.38
N ASP A 57 8.25 -2.29 -13.71
CA ASP A 57 7.22 -2.79 -14.63
C ASP A 57 7.07 -4.33 -14.63
N LYS A 58 7.94 -5.05 -13.91
CA LYS A 58 7.85 -6.49 -13.67
C LYS A 58 7.15 -6.84 -12.36
N ASP A 59 6.89 -5.85 -11.52
CA ASP A 59 6.14 -6.00 -10.27
C ASP A 59 4.68 -5.58 -10.50
N THR A 60 3.79 -5.96 -9.57
CA THR A 60 2.40 -5.44 -9.54
C THR A 60 2.14 -4.78 -8.20
N ALA A 61 1.36 -3.70 -8.21
CA ALA A 61 1.01 -2.98 -7.00
C ALA A 61 0.13 -3.85 -6.08
N VAL A 62 -0.74 -4.69 -6.65
CA VAL A 62 -1.55 -5.70 -5.96
C VAL A 62 -0.67 -6.73 -5.24
N SER A 63 0.36 -7.26 -5.88
CA SER A 63 1.27 -8.24 -5.25
C SER A 63 2.05 -7.58 -4.11
N ALA A 64 2.59 -6.39 -4.35
CA ALA A 64 3.31 -5.62 -3.33
C ALA A 64 2.43 -5.29 -2.12
N ALA A 65 1.21 -4.77 -2.34
CA ALA A 65 0.26 -4.48 -1.28
C ALA A 65 -0.17 -5.75 -0.53
N SER A 66 -0.42 -6.85 -1.24
CA SER A 66 -0.81 -8.13 -0.63
C SER A 66 0.29 -8.69 0.27
N ASN A 67 1.55 -8.60 -0.16
CA ASN A 67 2.71 -8.99 0.65
C ASN A 67 2.83 -8.11 1.91
N THR A 68 2.69 -6.80 1.75
CA THR A 68 2.75 -5.85 2.87
C THR A 68 1.59 -6.05 3.85
N MET A 69 0.39 -6.35 3.39
CA MET A 69 -0.75 -6.66 4.26
C MET A 69 -0.52 -7.95 5.05
N LYS A 70 0.11 -8.97 4.46
CA LYS A 70 0.54 -10.19 5.19
C LYS A 70 1.59 -9.88 6.25
N PHE A 71 2.51 -8.98 5.97
CA PHE A 71 3.47 -8.48 6.97
C PHE A 71 2.75 -7.83 8.15
N PHE A 72 1.80 -6.91 7.92
CA PHE A 72 1.06 -6.27 9.02
C PHE A 72 0.15 -7.23 9.80
N LEU A 73 -0.39 -8.26 9.14
CA LEU A 73 -1.08 -9.36 9.82
C LEU A 73 -0.12 -10.10 10.77
N HIS A 74 1.09 -10.42 10.33
CA HIS A 74 2.10 -11.11 11.14
C HIS A 74 2.62 -10.26 12.30
N GLU A 75 2.91 -8.98 12.05
CA GLU A 75 3.49 -8.06 13.03
C GLU A 75 2.45 -7.41 13.97
N SER A 76 1.16 -7.66 13.74
CA SER A 76 0.11 -7.16 14.63
C SER A 76 0.32 -7.71 16.05
N CYS A 77 0.56 -6.82 17.02
CA CYS A 77 0.69 -7.19 18.44
C CYS A 77 -0.61 -7.72 19.07
N GLY A 78 -1.75 -7.65 18.35
CA GLY A 78 -3.00 -8.26 18.74
C GLY A 78 -3.87 -7.48 19.73
N LYS A 79 -3.42 -6.29 20.19
CA LYS A 79 -4.11 -5.53 21.25
C LYS A 79 -5.45 -4.92 20.85
N CYS A 80 -5.58 -4.39 19.63
CA CYS A 80 -6.82 -3.79 19.15
C CYS A 80 -7.46 -4.66 18.06
N THR A 81 -8.77 -4.90 18.19
CA THR A 81 -9.58 -5.63 17.22
C THR A 81 -9.47 -5.08 15.79
N PRO A 82 -9.57 -3.76 15.52
CA PRO A 82 -9.44 -3.23 14.16
C PRO A 82 -8.13 -3.65 13.49
N CYS A 83 -6.98 -3.55 14.16
CA CYS A 83 -5.72 -4.04 13.61
C CYS A 83 -5.69 -5.57 13.50
N ARG A 84 -5.91 -6.30 14.60
CA ARG A 84 -5.73 -7.76 14.67
C ARG A 84 -6.66 -8.53 13.72
N VAL A 85 -7.94 -8.20 13.77
CA VAL A 85 -8.97 -8.89 12.98
C VAL A 85 -9.11 -8.24 11.61
N GLY A 86 -8.94 -6.92 11.51
CA GLY A 86 -9.05 -6.22 10.24
C GLY A 86 -7.95 -6.58 9.26
N THR A 87 -6.68 -6.65 9.68
CA THR A 87 -5.59 -7.16 8.80
C THR A 87 -5.86 -8.58 8.30
N SER A 88 -6.31 -9.47 9.18
CA SER A 88 -6.67 -10.85 8.82
C SER A 88 -7.80 -10.89 7.79
N LYS A 89 -8.85 -10.11 8.01
CA LYS A 89 -9.99 -10.03 7.09
C LYS A 89 -9.61 -9.41 5.75
N ALA A 90 -8.79 -8.35 5.76
CA ALA A 90 -8.31 -7.70 4.55
C ALA A 90 -7.46 -8.66 3.71
N VAL A 91 -6.49 -9.36 4.31
CA VAL A 91 -5.67 -10.38 3.62
C VAL A 91 -6.54 -11.47 3.00
N SER A 92 -7.56 -11.94 3.73
CA SER A 92 -8.51 -12.93 3.21
C SER A 92 -9.27 -12.41 1.98
N LEU A 93 -9.79 -11.18 2.03
CA LEU A 93 -10.54 -10.57 0.92
C LEU A 93 -9.63 -10.29 -0.29
N MET A 94 -8.39 -9.86 -0.06
CA MET A 94 -7.40 -9.61 -1.11
C MET A 94 -6.89 -10.90 -1.78
N SER A 95 -7.10 -12.06 -1.15
CA SER A 95 -6.74 -13.37 -1.71
C SER A 95 -7.81 -13.92 -2.66
N GLU A 96 -8.97 -13.27 -2.75
CA GLU A 96 -10.03 -13.62 -3.69
C GLU A 96 -9.69 -13.11 -5.09
N LYS A 97 -10.15 -13.81 -6.14
CA LYS A 97 -9.92 -13.38 -7.53
C LYS A 97 -10.47 -11.99 -7.84
N LYS A 98 -11.55 -11.61 -7.16
CA LYS A 98 -12.20 -10.32 -7.30
C LYS A 98 -12.33 -9.71 -5.92
N TRP A 99 -11.72 -8.54 -5.74
CA TRP A 99 -11.74 -7.86 -4.46
C TRP A 99 -13.12 -7.26 -4.21
N ASN A 100 -13.65 -7.46 -2.99
CA ASN A 100 -14.81 -6.74 -2.53
C ASN A 100 -14.41 -5.31 -2.12
N VAL A 101 -14.29 -4.42 -3.11
CA VAL A 101 -13.79 -3.05 -2.94
C VAL A 101 -14.58 -2.25 -1.89
N PRO A 102 -15.93 -2.24 -1.88
CA PRO A 102 -16.68 -1.53 -0.83
C PRO A 102 -16.34 -2.01 0.58
N LEU A 103 -16.28 -3.33 0.78
CA LEU A 103 -15.95 -3.90 2.09
C LEU A 103 -14.51 -3.62 2.51
N LEU A 104 -13.56 -3.69 1.57
CA LEU A 104 -12.15 -3.34 1.82
C LEU A 104 -11.99 -1.87 2.18
N HIS A 105 -12.77 -0.98 1.56
CA HIS A 105 -12.78 0.44 1.89
C HIS A 105 -13.28 0.68 3.32
N ASP A 106 -14.46 0.14 3.68
CA ASP A 106 -15.02 0.28 5.03
C ASP A 106 -14.08 -0.30 6.10
N LEU A 107 -13.51 -1.47 5.82
CA LEU A 107 -12.56 -2.12 6.72
C LEU A 107 -11.30 -1.26 6.91
N SER A 108 -10.76 -0.72 5.82
CA SER A 108 -9.58 0.14 5.84
C SER A 108 -9.81 1.41 6.65
N GLN A 109 -11.00 2.01 6.54
CA GLN A 109 -11.38 3.19 7.32
C GLN A 109 -11.44 2.87 8.82
N VAL A 110 -12.10 1.77 9.20
CA VAL A 110 -12.17 1.34 10.61
C VAL A 110 -10.78 1.02 11.16
N MET A 111 -9.91 0.40 10.36
CA MET A 111 -8.51 0.15 10.75
C MET A 111 -7.76 1.44 11.02
N SER A 112 -7.90 2.44 10.15
CA SER A 112 -7.25 3.75 10.28
C SER A 112 -7.76 4.54 11.49
N ASP A 113 -9.08 4.54 11.74
CA ASP A 113 -9.67 5.40 12.77
C ASP A 113 -9.61 4.80 14.18
N ALA A 114 -9.75 3.48 14.31
CA ALA A 114 -9.98 2.82 15.60
C ALA A 114 -8.77 2.01 16.13
N SER A 115 -7.66 1.97 15.38
CA SER A 115 -6.44 1.31 15.86
C SER A 115 -5.68 2.16 16.88
N ILE A 116 -5.13 1.50 17.90
CA ILE A 116 -4.48 2.16 19.05
C ILE A 116 -3.11 2.78 18.70
N CYS A 117 -2.39 2.21 17.73
CA CYS A 117 -1.04 2.65 17.39
C CYS A 117 -0.86 2.84 15.87
N GLY A 118 0.25 3.49 15.51
CA GLY A 118 0.56 3.82 14.11
C GLY A 118 0.61 2.61 13.18
N LEU A 119 1.00 1.42 13.64
CA LEU A 119 0.97 0.21 12.82
C LEU A 119 -0.46 -0.09 12.36
N GLY A 120 -1.41 -0.18 13.29
CA GLY A 120 -2.80 -0.50 12.94
C GLY A 120 -3.46 0.61 12.12
N GLN A 121 -3.13 1.87 12.41
CA GLN A 121 -3.67 3.03 11.69
C GLN A 121 -3.20 3.08 10.22
N ALA A 122 -1.94 2.72 9.98
CA ALA A 122 -1.30 2.77 8.68
C ALA A 122 -1.35 1.43 7.90
N ALA A 123 -1.69 0.32 8.54
CA ALA A 123 -1.62 -1.01 7.94
C ALA A 123 -2.37 -1.10 6.61
N SER A 124 -3.53 -0.44 6.49
CA SER A 124 -4.37 -0.45 5.29
C SER A 124 -3.89 0.51 4.18
N ASN A 125 -2.85 1.32 4.38
CA ASN A 125 -2.42 2.32 3.40
C ASN A 125 -2.02 1.73 2.04
N PRO A 126 -1.22 0.64 1.94
CA PRO A 126 -0.90 0.03 0.66
C PRO A 126 -2.14 -0.44 -0.09
N LEU A 127 -3.09 -1.07 0.62
CA LEU A 127 -4.39 -1.48 0.08
C LEU A 127 -5.19 -0.29 -0.46
N LYS A 128 -5.36 0.78 0.34
CA LYS A 128 -6.08 1.99 -0.07
C LYS A 128 -5.45 2.64 -1.31
N CYS A 129 -4.12 2.65 -1.36
CA CYS A 129 -3.37 3.19 -2.49
C CYS A 129 -3.57 2.39 -3.77
N VAL A 130 -3.55 1.05 -3.70
CA VAL A 130 -3.86 0.19 -4.85
C VAL A 130 -5.24 0.49 -5.41
N LEU A 131 -6.26 0.56 -4.54
CA LEU A 131 -7.63 0.87 -4.95
C LEU A 131 -7.75 2.26 -5.62
N LYS A 132 -6.92 3.23 -5.20
CA LYS A 132 -6.95 4.61 -5.69
C LYS A 132 -6.16 4.81 -6.98
N TYR A 133 -4.95 4.28 -7.04
CA TYR A 133 -3.98 4.60 -8.10
C TYR A 133 -3.75 3.48 -9.11
N PHE A 134 -4.11 2.25 -8.77
CA PHE A 134 -3.97 1.07 -9.62
C PHE A 134 -5.30 0.29 -9.75
N PRO A 135 -6.45 0.95 -9.98
CA PRO A 135 -7.75 0.28 -10.03
C PRO A 135 -7.85 -0.76 -11.15
N GLU A 136 -7.01 -0.65 -12.19
CA GLU A 136 -6.90 -1.60 -13.29
C GLU A 136 -6.33 -2.96 -12.89
N GLU A 137 -5.49 -3.03 -11.84
CA GLU A 137 -4.95 -4.31 -11.37
C GLU A 137 -5.97 -5.11 -10.53
N VAL A 138 -7.06 -4.46 -10.11
CA VAL A 138 -8.08 -5.02 -9.20
C VAL A 138 -9.35 -5.43 -9.94
N ASN A 139 -9.67 -4.78 -11.06
CA ASN A 139 -10.91 -4.98 -11.81
C ASN A 139 -10.65 -5.69 -13.15
N ASP A 140 -10.72 -7.03 -13.13
CA ASP A 140 -10.76 -7.95 -14.29
C ASP A 140 -9.52 -7.96 -15.22
N ASP A 141 -8.99 -9.16 -15.47
CA ASP A 141 -7.79 -9.51 -16.27
C ASP A 141 -6.41 -9.12 -15.69
N CYS A 142 -6.21 -9.39 -14.39
CA CYS A 142 -4.89 -9.25 -13.76
C CYS A 142 -3.85 -10.16 -14.45
N LYS A 143 -2.74 -9.56 -14.90
CA LYS A 143 -1.50 -10.27 -15.24
C LYS A 143 -1.01 -10.97 -13.96
N THR A 144 -1.33 -12.25 -13.82
CA THR A 144 -0.66 -13.15 -12.88
C THR A 144 0.80 -13.32 -13.23
#